data_AF-X1J2L1-F1
#
_entry.id   AF-X1J2L1-F1
#
_cell.length_a   1.000
_cell.length_b   1.000
_cell.length_c   1.000
_cell.angle_alpha   90.00
_cell.angle_beta   90.00
_cell.angle_gamma   90.00
#
_symmetry.space_group_name_H-M   'P 1'
#
loop_
_entity.id
_entity.type
_entity.pdbx_description
1 polymer ?
#
loop_
_entity_poly.entity_id
_entity_poly.type
_entity_poly.pdbx_seq_one_letter_code
_entity_poly.pdbx_strand_id
1 'polypeptide(L)'
;FFLTTLNRTPEFVRTMYSVAEAQGYPTSDIGIYIQPVHQGVSCHCEFSLPYDPSSQIEVTKMQGLFAEASEQLLKEGAFFSRPYGTWAEMVYSKDAQTTMVLKKVKDIFDPNHVMNAGKLCF
;
A
#
# COMPACT_ATOMS: atom_id res chain seq x y z
N PHE A 1 4.84 -0.62 -0.05
CA PHE A 1 5.18 -2.05 -0.15
C PHE A 1 4.15 -2.87 0.63
N PHE A 2 4.09 -4.16 0.37
CA PHE A 2 3.29 -5.13 1.12
C PHE A 2 4.08 -6.43 1.28
N LEU A 3 3.63 -7.30 2.18
CA LEU A 3 4.18 -8.65 2.33
C LEU A 3 3.34 -9.64 1.52
N THR A 4 4.03 -10.63 0.96
CA THR A 4 3.42 -11.72 0.22
C THR A 4 4.32 -12.96 0.27
N THR A 5 3.97 -14.04 -0.43
CA THR A 5 4.85 -15.19 -0.66
C THR A 5 5.49 -15.09 -2.04
N LEU A 6 6.70 -15.66 -2.21
CA LEU A 6 7.46 -15.53 -3.44
C LEU A 6 6.68 -16.01 -4.68
N ASN A 7 5.92 -17.10 -4.56
CA ASN A 7 5.14 -17.66 -5.66
C ASN A 7 4.02 -16.73 -6.15
N ARG A 8 3.57 -15.77 -5.33
CA ARG A 8 2.50 -14.83 -5.67
C ARG A 8 3.01 -13.51 -6.25
N THR A 9 4.30 -13.20 -6.12
CA THR A 9 4.83 -11.92 -6.64
C THR A 9 4.52 -11.70 -8.13
N PRO A 10 4.50 -12.72 -9.02
CA PRO A 10 4.15 -12.48 -10.43
C PRO A 10 2.69 -12.05 -10.63
N GLU A 11 1.77 -12.42 -9.73
CA GLU A 11 0.36 -11.98 -9.77
C GLU A 11 0.29 -10.47 -9.58
N PHE A 12 0.89 -9.97 -8.50
CA PHE A 12 0.88 -8.54 -8.18
C PHE A 12 1.63 -7.68 -9.19
N VAL A 13 2.70 -8.20 -9.81
CA VAL A 13 3.42 -7.50 -10.88
C VAL A 13 2.51 -7.32 -12.10
N ARG A 14 1.77 -8.37 -12.50
CA ARG A 14 0.80 -8.25 -13.62
C ARG A 14 -0.26 -7.20 -13.31
N THR A 15 -0.80 -7.20 -12.09
CA THR A 15 -1.80 -6.23 -11.65
C THR A 15 -1.27 -4.80 -11.72
N MET A 16 -0.05 -4.55 -11.22
CA MET A 16 0.58 -3.23 -11.33
C MET A 16 0.73 -2.80 -12.80
N TYR A 17 1.19 -3.69 -13.68
CA TYR A 17 1.33 -3.37 -15.10
C TYR A 17 -0.01 -3.11 -15.78
N SER A 18 -1.04 -3.91 -15.52
CA SER A 18 -2.38 -3.68 -16.10
C SER A 18 -2.96 -2.33 -15.69
N VAL A 19 -2.79 -1.92 -14.42
CA VAL A 19 -3.24 -0.60 -13.95
C VAL A 19 -2.42 0.52 -14.58
N ALA A 20 -1.10 0.35 -14.67
CA ALA A 20 -0.21 1.33 -15.30
C ALA A 20 -0.54 1.56 -16.78
N GLU A 21 -0.73 0.48 -17.55
CA GLU A 21 -1.13 0.54 -18.96
C GLU A 21 -2.48 1.23 -19.15
N ALA A 22 -3.47 0.89 -18.31
CA ALA A 22 -4.80 1.51 -18.36
C ALA A 22 -4.77 3.03 -18.11
N GLN A 23 -3.79 3.50 -17.33
CA GLN A 23 -3.57 4.93 -17.06
C GLN A 23 -2.50 5.57 -17.95
N GLY A 24 -1.95 4.81 -18.91
CA GLY A 24 -0.88 5.24 -19.82
C GLY A 24 0.45 5.55 -19.13
N TYR A 25 0.69 5.06 -17.91
CA TYR A 25 1.97 5.21 -17.21
C TYR A 25 2.97 4.18 -17.77
N PRO A 26 4.18 4.60 -18.20
CA PRO A 26 5.14 3.67 -18.81
C PRO A 26 5.55 2.56 -17.84
N THR A 27 5.30 1.30 -18.19
CA THR A 27 5.68 0.16 -17.35
C THR A 27 7.20 0.01 -17.21
N SER A 28 7.97 0.54 -18.16
CA SER A 28 9.43 0.64 -18.11
C SER A 28 9.95 1.51 -16.96
N ASP A 29 9.14 2.45 -16.49
CA ASP A 29 9.55 3.40 -15.45
C ASP A 29 9.27 2.84 -14.05
N ILE A 30 8.48 1.76 -13.95
CA ILE A 30 8.12 1.14 -12.69
C ILE A 30 9.30 0.32 -12.17
N GLY A 31 9.88 0.78 -11.06
CA GLY A 31 10.84 -0.01 -10.30
C GLY A 31 10.11 -1.14 -9.57
N ILE A 32 10.64 -2.36 -9.62
CA ILE A 32 10.10 -3.51 -8.89
C ILE A 32 11.17 -4.05 -7.96
N TYR A 33 10.87 -4.09 -6.66
CA TYR A 33 11.74 -4.62 -5.63
C TYR A 33 11.06 -5.78 -4.90
N ILE A 34 11.70 -6.95 -4.93
CA ILE A 34 11.27 -8.15 -4.23
C ILE A 34 12.41 -8.63 -3.35
N GLN A 35 12.18 -8.63 -2.03
CA GLN A 35 13.16 -9.07 -1.05
C GLN A 35 12.58 -10.21 -0.21
N PRO A 36 13.17 -11.42 -0.23
CA PRO A 36 12.86 -12.45 0.75
C PRO A 36 13.13 -11.95 2.18
N VAL A 37 12.17 -12.19 3.06
CA VAL A 37 12.22 -11.87 4.49
C VAL A 37 11.82 -13.11 5.30
N HIS A 38 12.01 -13.07 6.62
CA HIS A 38 11.63 -14.17 7.51
C HIS A 38 12.16 -15.53 7.04
N GLN A 39 13.47 -15.62 6.78
CA GLN A 39 14.12 -16.86 6.31
C GLN A 39 13.50 -17.44 5.02
N GLY A 40 12.94 -16.59 4.16
CA GLY A 40 12.39 -16.99 2.86
C GLY A 40 10.92 -17.41 2.87
N VAL A 41 10.24 -17.34 4.02
CA VAL A 41 8.82 -17.70 4.14
C VAL A 41 7.91 -16.61 3.56
N SER A 42 8.35 -15.36 3.53
CA SER A 42 7.63 -14.25 2.90
C SER A 42 8.56 -13.31 2.13
N CYS A 43 7.99 -12.40 1.38
CA CYS A 43 8.67 -11.40 0.59
C CYS A 43 8.09 -10.01 0.86
N HIS A 44 8.97 -9.02 0.97
CA HIS A 44 8.65 -7.62 0.77
C HIS A 44 8.52 -7.38 -0.73
N CYS A 45 7.34 -6.94 -1.18
CA CYS A 45 7.07 -6.56 -2.56
C CYS A 45 6.78 -5.06 -2.63
N GLU A 46 7.55 -4.36 -3.44
CA GLU A 46 7.48 -2.91 -3.59
C GLU A 46 7.54 -2.49 -5.05
N PHE A 47 6.76 -1.47 -5.36
CA PHE A 47 6.76 -0.79 -6.65
C PHE A 47 7.19 0.66 -6.42
N SER A 48 8.17 1.12 -7.17
CA SER A 48 8.62 2.50 -7.19
C SER A 48 8.05 3.19 -8.42
N LEU A 49 7.37 4.32 -8.21
CA LEU A 49 6.69 5.09 -9.26
C LEU A 49 7.37 6.45 -9.41
N PRO A 50 8.49 6.55 -10.16
CA PRO A 50 9.17 7.82 -10.38
C PRO A 50 8.28 8.80 -11.18
N TYR A 51 8.40 10.08 -10.89
CA TYR A 51 7.72 11.15 -11.61
C TYR A 51 8.49 12.45 -11.41
N ASP A 52 8.33 13.39 -12.34
CA ASP A 52 8.81 14.75 -12.18
C ASP A 52 7.86 15.56 -11.28
N PRO A 53 8.27 15.99 -10.08
CA PRO A 53 7.42 16.77 -9.19
C PRO A 53 7.14 18.19 -9.71
N SER A 54 7.89 18.68 -10.70
CA SER A 54 7.63 19.97 -11.36
C SER A 54 6.57 19.88 -12.45
N SER A 55 6.24 18.67 -12.92
CA SER A 55 5.20 18.39 -13.91
C SER A 55 3.89 18.02 -13.23
N GLN A 56 2.94 18.96 -13.17
CA GLN A 56 1.62 18.71 -12.57
C GLN A 56 0.86 17.55 -13.24
N ILE A 57 1.11 17.32 -14.53
CA ILE A 57 0.54 16.21 -15.28
C ILE A 57 1.07 14.88 -14.73
N GLU A 58 2.39 14.75 -14.53
CA GLU A 58 2.99 13.53 -14.00
C GLU A 58 2.63 13.29 -12.54
N VAL A 59 2.58 14.33 -11.71
CA VAL A 59 2.10 14.26 -10.33
C VAL A 59 0.70 13.65 -10.28
N THR A 60 -0.22 14.18 -11.07
CA THR A 60 -1.62 13.73 -11.10
C THR A 60 -1.73 12.28 -11.58
N LYS A 61 -0.94 11.92 -12.61
CA LYS A 61 -0.91 10.57 -13.17
C LYS A 61 -0.34 9.55 -12.18
N MET A 62 0.76 9.88 -11.52
CA MET A 62 1.35 9.02 -10.48
C MET A 62 0.38 8.85 -9.31
N GLN A 63 -0.28 9.91 -8.85
CA GLN A 63 -1.27 9.82 -7.77
C GLN A 63 -2.46 8.93 -8.14
N GLY A 64 -2.98 9.06 -9.37
CA GLY A 64 -4.04 8.20 -9.89
C GLY A 64 -3.61 6.73 -9.96
N LEU A 65 -2.40 6.46 -10.45
CA LEU A 65 -1.84 5.12 -10.53
C LEU A 65 -1.66 4.53 -9.14
N PHE A 66 -1.07 5.31 -8.22
CA PHE A 66 -0.84 4.90 -6.85
C PHE A 66 -2.15 4.51 -6.16
N ALA A 67 -3.20 5.33 -6.28
CA ALA A 67 -4.48 5.06 -5.64
C ALA A 67 -5.14 3.80 -6.19
N GLU A 68 -5.30 3.69 -7.52
CA GLU A 68 -5.95 2.55 -8.18
C GLU A 68 -5.17 1.26 -7.96
N ALA A 69 -3.85 1.28 -8.17
CA ALA A 69 -3.03 0.09 -7.98
C ALA A 69 -3.06 -0.38 -6.53
N SER A 70 -3.04 0.53 -5.56
CA SER A 70 -3.16 0.18 -4.15
C SER A 70 -4.47 -0.54 -3.83
N GLU A 71 -5.59 -0.06 -4.39
CA GLU A 71 -6.89 -0.68 -4.21
C GLU A 71 -6.97 -2.07 -4.86
N GLN A 72 -6.49 -2.21 -6.10
CA GLN A 72 -6.50 -3.49 -6.82
C GLN A 72 -5.59 -4.53 -6.15
N LEU A 73 -4.37 -4.14 -5.77
CA LEU A 73 -3.46 -5.01 -5.03
C LEU A 73 -4.07 -5.47 -3.71
N LEU A 74 -4.74 -4.56 -2.98
CA LEU A 74 -5.44 -4.92 -1.74
C LEU A 74 -6.62 -5.88 -1.99
N LYS A 75 -7.36 -5.72 -3.10
CA LYS A 75 -8.44 -6.66 -3.51
C LYS A 75 -7.89 -8.04 -3.83
N GLU A 76 -6.70 -8.14 -4.41
CA GLU A 76 -5.99 -9.40 -4.67
C GLU A 76 -5.31 -10.01 -3.44
N GLY A 77 -5.48 -9.40 -2.26
CA GLY A 77 -4.96 -9.92 -1.00
C GLY A 77 -3.49 -9.61 -0.76
N ALA A 78 -2.99 -8.48 -1.27
CA ALA A 78 -1.74 -7.90 -0.82
C ALA A 78 -1.84 -7.52 0.68
N PHE A 79 -0.88 -7.98 1.49
CA PHE A 79 -0.88 -7.68 2.93
C PHE A 79 -0.01 -6.46 3.25
N PHE A 80 -0.63 -5.29 3.35
CA PHE A 80 0.05 -4.05 3.74
C PHE A 80 0.35 -4.07 5.25
N SER A 81 1.52 -4.56 5.63
CA SER A 81 1.93 -4.67 7.04
C SER A 81 2.18 -3.33 7.72
N ARG A 82 2.40 -2.27 6.95
CA ARG A 82 2.61 -0.89 7.42
C ARG A 82 1.69 0.07 6.65
N PRO A 83 0.37 0.02 6.88
CA PRO A 83 -0.57 0.83 6.13
C PRO A 83 -0.54 2.26 6.68
N TYR A 84 0.15 3.15 5.98
CA TYR A 84 0.25 4.57 6.30
C TYR A 84 -0.48 5.42 5.26
N GLY A 85 -0.93 6.60 5.67
CA GLY A 85 -1.66 7.51 4.79
C GLY A 85 -2.91 6.82 4.22
N THR A 86 -3.11 6.94 2.92
CA THR A 86 -4.25 6.36 2.19
C THR A 86 -4.44 4.87 2.44
N TRP A 87 -3.36 4.10 2.61
CA TRP A 87 -3.47 2.66 2.87
C TRP A 87 -4.12 2.34 4.21
N ALA A 88 -3.98 3.21 5.20
CA ALA A 88 -4.55 2.96 6.51
C ALA A 88 -6.08 2.91 6.44
N GLU A 89 -6.69 3.90 5.79
CA GLU A 89 -8.12 3.91 5.55
C GLU A 89 -8.57 2.70 4.72
N MET A 90 -7.85 2.38 3.63
CA MET A 90 -8.16 1.23 2.77
C MET A 90 -8.13 -0.12 3.53
N VAL A 91 -7.14 -0.33 4.40
CA VAL A 91 -6.97 -1.60 5.13
C VAL A 91 -7.94 -1.69 6.30
N TYR A 92 -8.05 -0.64 7.12
CA TYR A 92 -8.84 -0.67 8.34
C TYR A 92 -10.35 -0.58 8.08
N SER A 93 -10.78 0.01 6.96
CA SER A 93 -12.20 -0.01 6.56
C SER A 93 -12.72 -1.42 6.23
N LYS A 94 -11.85 -2.37 5.86
CA LYS A 94 -12.24 -3.76 5.58
C LYS A 94 -12.53 -4.59 6.83
N ASP A 95 -12.02 -4.19 7.99
CA ASP A 95 -12.28 -4.86 9.27
C ASP A 95 -12.64 -3.83 10.35
N ALA A 96 -13.93 -3.49 10.40
CA ALA A 96 -14.47 -2.56 11.36
C ALA A 96 -14.30 -3.04 12.82
N GLN A 97 -14.37 -4.36 13.06
CA GLN A 97 -14.27 -4.92 14.42
C GLN A 97 -12.87 -4.75 14.97
N THR A 98 -11.85 -5.16 14.21
CA THR A 98 -10.45 -4.97 14.59
C THR A 98 -10.15 -3.48 14.78
N THR A 99 -10.65 -2.62 13.89
CA THR A 99 -10.47 -1.17 13.99
C THR A 99 -11.07 -0.58 15.26
N MET A 100 -12.27 -1.00 15.67
CA MET A 100 -12.89 -0.55 16.92
C MET A 100 -12.07 -0.98 18.15
N VAL A 101 -11.59 -2.23 18.17
CA VAL A 101 -10.76 -2.73 19.26
C VAL A 101 -9.45 -1.95 19.36
N LEU A 102 -8.80 -1.69 18.23
CA LEU A 102 -7.55 -0.90 18.19
C LEU A 102 -7.77 0.53 18.70
N LYS A 103 -8.86 1.20 18.31
CA LYS A 103 -9.22 2.52 18.83
C LYS A 103 -9.47 2.49 20.33
N LYS A 104 -10.19 1.49 20.83
CA LYS A 104 -10.41 1.34 22.27
C LYS A 104 -9.09 1.17 23.04
N VAL A 105 -8.16 0.37 22.52
CA VAL A 105 -6.82 0.21 23.12
C VAL A 105 -6.08 1.54 23.09
N LYS A 106 -6.14 2.28 21.97
CA LYS A 106 -5.56 3.62 21.86
C LYS A 106 -6.08 4.57 22.93
N ASP A 107 -7.39 4.61 23.15
CA ASP A 107 -8.02 5.51 24.13
C ASP A 107 -7.62 5.15 25.57
N ILE A 108 -7.39 3.86 25.86
CA ILE A 108 -6.92 3.39 27.18
C ILE A 108 -5.49 3.86 27.46
N PHE A 109 -4.59 3.76 26.47
CA PHE A 109 -3.16 4.03 26.66
C PHE A 109 -2.71 5.44 26.25
N ASP A 110 -3.51 6.16 25.47
CA ASP A 110 -3.27 7.53 25.02
C ASP A 110 -4.56 8.35 25.02
N PRO A 111 -5.15 8.62 26.20
CA PRO A 111 -6.44 9.31 26.30
C PRO A 111 -6.44 10.74 25.75
N ASN A 112 -5.25 11.36 25.62
CA ASN A 112 -5.09 12.71 25.06
C ASN A 112 -4.67 12.69 23.59
N HIS A 113 -4.55 11.51 22.96
CA HIS A 113 -4.16 11.33 21.56
C HIS A 113 -2.85 12.05 21.17
N VAL A 114 -1.85 12.07 22.05
CA VAL A 114 -0.57 12.75 21.77
C VAL A 114 0.46 11.85 21.08
N MET A 115 0.31 10.53 21.17
CA MET A 115 1.26 9.57 20.62
C MET A 115 0.95 9.23 19.16
N ASN A 116 1.61 9.89 18.21
CA ASN A 116 1.54 9.59 16.77
C ASN A 116 0.10 9.59 16.19
N ALA A 117 -0.68 10.62 16.50
CA ALA A 117 -2.05 10.78 15.98
C ALA A 117 -2.10 10.71 14.44
N GLY A 118 -3.10 9.99 13.91
CA GLY A 118 -3.32 9.81 12.48
C GLY A 118 -2.43 8.77 11.82
N LYS A 119 -1.66 7.98 12.60
CA LYS A 119 -0.95 6.80 12.08
C LYS A 119 -1.83 5.57 12.27
N LEU A 120 -1.87 4.70 11.26
CA LEU A 120 -2.84 3.60 11.20
C LEU A 120 -4.26 4.19 11.16
N CYS A 121 -5.14 3.83 12.09
CA CYS A 121 -6.53 4.27 12.10
C CYS A 121 -6.92 5.19 13.27
N PHE A 122 -5.95 5.77 14.00
CA PHE A 122 -6.18 6.58 15.21
C PHE A 122 -5.08 7.61 15.51
#